data_AF-F8FKP4-F1
#
_entry.id   AF-F8FKP4-F1
#
_cell.length_a   1.000
_cell.length_b   1.000
_cell.length_c   1.000
_cell.angle_alpha   90.00
_cell.angle_beta   90.00
_cell.angle_gamma   90.00
#
_symmetry.space_group_name_H-M   'P 1'
#
loop_
_entity.id
_entity.type
_entity.pdbx_description
1 polymer ?
#
loop_
_entity_poly.entity_id
_entity_poly.type
_entity_poly.pdbx_seq_one_letter_code
_entity_poly.pdbx_strand_id
1 'polypeptide(L)'
;MRAGDWLIYYSPRTDMAKGESLQAFTAIGQVADDRVYEYRMTDSFVPFRRNIRYLPCEEVEISSLLDELSFTQGKRSWGYTFRFGHVEIGREDFLKIAAAMLGDAGDRMVM
;
A
#
# COMPACT_ATOMS: atom_id res chain seq x y z
N MET A 1 -11.93 -5.20 -3.91
CA MET A 1 -11.73 -3.79 -4.26
C MET A 1 -12.94 -3.26 -4.98
N ARG A 2 -13.78 -2.54 -4.24
CA ARG A 2 -14.95 -1.76 -4.67
C ARG A 2 -14.75 -0.29 -4.30
N ALA A 3 -15.63 0.59 -4.76
CA ALA A 3 -15.64 1.99 -4.34
C ALA A 3 -15.60 2.11 -2.81
N GLY A 4 -14.71 2.98 -2.31
CA GLY A 4 -14.53 3.21 -0.87
C GLY A 4 -13.51 2.28 -0.19
N ASP A 5 -13.08 1.19 -0.82
CA ASP A 5 -11.99 0.36 -0.28
C ASP A 5 -10.68 1.16 -0.28
N TRP A 6 -9.84 0.92 0.73
CA TRP A 6 -8.54 1.56 0.88
C TRP A 6 -7.41 0.65 0.39
N LEU A 7 -6.31 1.28 -0.04
CA LEU A 7 -5.08 0.60 -0.38
C LEU A 7 -3.85 1.39 0.08
N ILE A 8 -2.79 0.65 0.38
CA ILE A 8 -1.47 1.17 0.68
C ILE A 8 -0.48 0.47 -0.25
N TYR A 9 0.41 1.24 -0.84
CA TYR A 9 1.53 0.72 -1.61
C TYR A 9 2.71 0.46 -0.69
N TYR A 10 3.22 -0.76 -0.76
CA TYR A 10 4.55 -1.10 -0.26
C TYR A 10 5.52 -1.22 -1.43
N SER A 11 6.61 -0.46 -1.38
CA SER A 11 7.66 -0.46 -2.38
C SER A 11 8.90 -1.19 -1.82
N PRO A 12 9.22 -2.40 -2.29
CA PRO A 12 10.43 -3.09 -1.85
C PRO A 12 11.71 -2.41 -2.35
N ARG A 13 11.64 -1.71 -3.48
CA ARG A 13 12.75 -1.02 -4.16
C ARG A 13 12.28 0.26 -4.82
N THR A 14 13.23 1.11 -5.19
CA THR A 14 12.98 2.37 -5.91
C THR A 14 12.50 2.15 -7.35
N ASP A 15 12.86 1.02 -7.99
CA ASP A 15 12.38 0.66 -9.33
C ASP A 15 11.87 -0.79 -9.39
N MET A 16 11.06 -1.10 -10.43
CA MET A 16 10.34 -2.37 -10.57
C MET A 16 11.21 -3.64 -10.68
N ALA A 17 12.44 -3.54 -11.18
CA ALA A 17 13.32 -4.69 -11.41
C ALA A 17 14.75 -4.50 -10.89
N LYS A 18 15.14 -3.27 -10.61
CA LYS A 18 16.48 -2.84 -10.19
C LYS A 18 16.31 -1.70 -9.18
N GLY A 19 17.41 -1.12 -8.72
CA GLY A 19 17.35 0.00 -7.77
C GLY A 19 17.56 -0.43 -6.32
N GLU A 20 17.74 0.59 -5.50
CA GLU A 20 18.11 0.43 -4.10
C GLU A 20 16.95 -0.13 -3.29
N SER A 21 17.28 -0.73 -2.14
CA SER A 21 16.27 -1.20 -1.19
C SER A 21 15.52 0.02 -0.66
N LEU A 22 14.19 0.02 -0.79
CA LEU A 22 13.34 1.08 -0.24
C LEU A 22 12.60 0.56 1.01
N GLN A 23 11.92 -0.58 0.87
CA GLN A 23 11.20 -1.25 1.96
C GLN A 23 10.30 -0.29 2.75
N ALA A 24 9.54 0.53 2.02
CA ALA A 24 8.69 1.56 2.62
C ALA A 24 7.26 1.50 2.10
N PHE A 25 6.33 2.00 2.90
CA PHE A 25 5.01 2.38 2.45
C PHE A 25 5.08 3.76 1.80
N THR A 26 4.65 3.86 0.54
CA THR A 26 4.98 5.01 -0.33
C THR A 26 3.77 5.75 -0.87
N ALA A 27 2.59 5.14 -0.84
CA ALA A 27 1.35 5.79 -1.21
C ALA A 27 0.15 5.18 -0.48
N ILE A 28 -0.84 6.02 -0.18
CA ILE A 28 -2.12 5.60 0.40
C ILE A 28 -3.26 6.28 -0.36
N GLY A 29 -4.33 5.52 -0.61
CA GLY A 29 -5.47 6.05 -1.34
C GLY A 29 -6.71 5.18 -1.24
N GLN A 30 -7.81 5.73 -1.74
CA GLN A 30 -9.12 5.09 -1.74
C GLN A 30 -9.59 4.83 -3.18
N VAL A 31 -10.20 3.67 -3.42
CA VAL A 31 -10.84 3.35 -4.69
C VAL A 31 -11.97 4.34 -4.94
N ALA A 32 -11.87 5.11 -6.01
CA ALA A 32 -12.72 6.26 -6.26
C ALA A 32 -14.14 5.88 -6.73
N ASP A 33 -14.24 4.77 -7.48
CA ASP A 33 -15.48 4.28 -8.09
C ASP A 33 -15.39 2.77 -8.38
N ASP A 34 -16.51 2.16 -8.77
CA ASP A 34 -16.56 0.74 -9.12
C ASP A 34 -16.07 0.44 -10.55
N ARG A 35 -15.67 1.44 -11.33
CA ARG A 35 -15.30 1.28 -12.73
C ARG A 35 -13.97 0.57 -12.85
N VAL A 36 -14.01 -0.60 -13.47
CA VAL A 36 -12.83 -1.29 -14.00
C VAL A 36 -12.75 -1.02 -15.49
N TYR A 37 -11.57 -0.62 -15.97
CA TYR A 37 -11.37 -0.35 -17.38
C TYR A 37 -10.00 -0.84 -17.83
N GLU A 38 -9.90 -1.22 -19.09
CA GLU A 38 -8.63 -1.57 -19.72
C GLU A 38 -7.85 -0.31 -20.07
N TYR A 39 -6.53 -0.35 -19.90
CA TYR A 39 -5.64 0.73 -20.33
C TYR A 39 -4.44 0.16 -21.07
N ARG A 40 -4.33 0.47 -22.37
CA ARG A 40 -3.22 0.01 -23.20
C ARG A 40 -1.93 0.71 -22.75
N MET A 41 -1.03 -0.06 -22.14
CA MET A 41 0.32 0.42 -21.82
C MET A 41 1.30 0.18 -22.96
N THR A 42 1.16 -0.94 -23.66
CA THR A 42 1.90 -1.27 -24.88
C THR A 42 0.97 -2.03 -25.83
N ASP A 43 1.41 -2.29 -27.06
CA ASP A 43 0.61 -3.05 -28.04
C ASP A 43 0.23 -4.46 -27.57
N SER A 44 1.06 -5.08 -26.71
CA SER A 44 0.85 -6.43 -26.17
C SER A 44 0.44 -6.45 -24.70
N PHE A 45 0.35 -5.30 -24.02
CA PHE A 45 0.04 -5.21 -22.59
C PHE A 45 -1.08 -4.21 -22.32
N VAL A 46 -2.28 -4.76 -22.08
CA VAL A 46 -3.52 -4.02 -21.81
C VAL A 46 -4.10 -4.46 -20.46
N PRO A 47 -3.52 -4.02 -19.32
CA PRO A 47 -4.03 -4.39 -18.02
C PRO A 47 -5.35 -3.69 -17.68
N PHE A 48 -6.14 -4.34 -16.82
CA PHE A 48 -7.24 -3.70 -16.12
C PHE A 48 -6.72 -2.70 -15.08
N ARG A 49 -7.42 -1.58 -14.96
CA ARG A 49 -7.15 -0.45 -14.08
C ARG A 49 -8.41 -0.05 -13.30
N ARG A 50 -8.18 0.62 -12.19
CA ARG A 50 -9.20 1.26 -11.35
C ARG A 50 -8.72 2.66 -10.98
N ASN A 51 -9.66 3.57 -10.80
CA ASN A 51 -9.36 4.93 -10.34
C ASN A 51 -9.10 4.94 -8.84
N ILE A 52 -7.97 5.51 -8.43
CA ILE A 52 -7.61 5.70 -7.02
C ILE A 52 -7.51 7.19 -6.74
N ARG A 53 -8.15 7.65 -5.65
CA ARG A 53 -7.94 8.97 -5.07
C ARG A 53 -6.85 8.86 -4.03
N TYR A 54 -5.65 9.32 -4.37
CA TYR A 54 -4.51 9.35 -3.45
C TYR A 54 -4.58 10.53 -2.50
N LEU A 55 -4.04 10.33 -1.30
CA LEU A 55 -3.81 11.39 -0.33
C LEU A 55 -2.33 11.81 -0.38
N PRO A 56 -2.01 13.09 -0.12
CA PRO A 56 -0.65 13.46 0.27
C PRO A 56 -0.26 12.68 1.54
N CYS A 57 0.93 12.09 1.53
CA CYS A 57 1.44 11.28 2.62
C CYS A 57 2.96 11.34 2.69
N GLU A 58 3.50 11.04 3.85
CA GLU A 58 4.91 10.78 4.06
C GLU A 58 5.24 9.31 3.75
N GLU A 59 6.46 9.09 3.26
CA GLU A 59 7.00 7.74 3.13
C GLU A 59 7.35 7.18 4.52
N VAL A 60 6.99 5.92 4.77
CA VAL A 60 7.27 5.25 6.05
C VAL A 60 8.01 3.95 5.82
N GLU A 61 9.25 3.86 6.30
CA GLU A 61 10.00 2.60 6.28
C GLU A 61 9.29 1.53 7.11
N ILE A 62 9.13 0.32 6.56
CA ILE A 62 8.48 -0.79 7.27
C ILE A 62 9.26 -1.19 8.53
N SER A 63 10.56 -0.94 8.56
CA SER A 63 11.48 -1.16 9.69
C SER A 63 10.95 -0.55 10.99
N SER A 64 10.29 0.61 10.89
CA SER A 64 9.70 1.33 12.03
C SER A 64 8.43 0.68 12.60
N LEU A 65 7.77 -0.20 11.84
CA LEU A 65 6.48 -0.80 12.21
C LEU A 65 6.53 -2.33 12.31
N LEU A 66 7.68 -2.97 12.11
CA LEU A 66 7.80 -4.44 12.03
C LEU A 66 7.22 -5.17 13.25
N ASP A 67 7.40 -4.60 14.45
CA ASP A 67 6.93 -5.22 15.69
C ASP A 67 5.48 -4.84 16.04
N GLU A 68 4.84 -3.96 15.26
CA GLU A 68 3.48 -3.48 15.51
C GLU A 68 2.44 -4.12 14.61
N LEU A 69 2.83 -4.55 13.41
CA LEU A 69 1.90 -5.09 12.41
C LEU A 69 1.74 -6.60 12.57
N SER A 70 0.50 -7.09 12.60
CA SER A 70 0.19 -8.51 12.84
C SER A 70 0.80 -9.44 11.78
N PHE A 71 0.99 -8.93 10.55
CA PHE A 71 1.56 -9.70 9.46
C PHE A 71 3.09 -9.75 9.47
N THR A 72 3.78 -8.93 10.28
CA THR A 72 5.25 -8.91 10.41
C THR A 72 5.77 -9.28 11.79
N GLN A 73 5.04 -8.96 12.86
CA GLN A 73 5.50 -9.11 14.25
C GLN A 73 5.92 -10.56 14.54
N GLY A 74 7.14 -10.72 15.08
CA GLY A 74 7.73 -12.02 15.41
C GLY A 74 8.13 -12.89 14.22
N LYS A 75 8.04 -12.39 12.97
CA LYS A 75 8.36 -13.16 11.75
C LYS A 75 9.67 -12.71 11.13
N ARG A 76 10.66 -13.61 11.10
CA ARG A 76 11.95 -13.35 10.43
C ARG A 76 11.83 -13.19 8.91
N SER A 77 10.85 -13.84 8.29
CA SER A 77 10.61 -13.82 6.85
C SER A 77 9.40 -12.95 6.46
N TRP A 78 9.21 -11.83 7.16
CA TRP A 78 8.08 -10.91 6.96
C TRP A 78 7.93 -10.43 5.50
N GLY A 79 9.04 -10.29 4.76
CA GLY A 79 9.04 -9.85 3.36
C GLY A 79 8.30 -10.80 2.41
N TYR A 80 8.09 -12.06 2.81
CA TYR A 80 7.37 -13.04 1.99
C TYR A 80 5.91 -12.66 1.75
N THR A 81 5.29 -11.96 2.70
CA THR A 81 3.89 -11.47 2.62
C THR A 81 3.66 -10.63 1.36
N PHE A 82 4.66 -9.87 0.91
CA PHE A 82 4.53 -8.92 -0.20
C PHE A 82 4.77 -9.52 -1.60
N ARG A 83 5.05 -10.83 -1.70
CA ARG A 83 5.34 -11.47 -3.00
C ARG A 83 4.11 -11.60 -3.91
N PHE A 84 2.90 -11.54 -3.37
CA PHE A 84 1.66 -11.90 -4.07
C PHE A 84 0.97 -10.72 -4.78
N GLY A 85 1.63 -9.56 -4.89
CA GLY A 85 1.11 -8.39 -5.61
C GLY A 85 0.10 -7.59 -4.78
N HIS A 86 -1.05 -8.17 -4.47
CA HIS A 86 -1.99 -7.62 -3.49
C HIS A 86 -2.15 -8.58 -2.30
N VAL A 87 -2.32 -8.03 -1.12
CA VAL A 87 -2.63 -8.79 0.09
C VAL A 87 -3.64 -7.99 0.91
N GLU A 88 -4.63 -8.68 1.45
CA GLU A 88 -5.57 -8.08 2.40
C GLU A 88 -4.94 -8.06 3.79
N ILE A 89 -5.04 -6.93 4.48
CA ILE A 89 -4.55 -6.76 5.85
C ILE A 89 -5.70 -6.39 6.78
N GLY A 90 -5.53 -6.68 8.07
CA GLY A 90 -6.53 -6.31 9.08
C GLY A 90 -6.68 -4.79 9.21
N ARG A 91 -7.85 -4.34 9.67
CA ARG A 91 -8.15 -2.91 9.89
C ARG A 91 -7.13 -2.23 10.81
N GLU A 92 -6.72 -2.90 11.89
CA GLU A 92 -5.77 -2.33 12.84
C GLU A 92 -4.40 -2.08 12.23
N ASP A 93 -3.88 -3.01 11.42
CA ASP A 93 -2.62 -2.84 10.72
C ASP A 93 -2.71 -1.70 9.70
N PHE A 94 -3.82 -1.63 8.94
CA PHE A 94 -4.06 -0.52 8.02
C PHE A 94 -4.03 0.82 8.74
N LEU A 95 -4.71 0.94 9.89
CA LEU A 95 -4.76 2.18 10.65
C LEU A 95 -3.41 2.61 11.21
N LYS A 96 -2.59 1.67 11.69
CA LYS A 96 -1.22 1.96 12.16
C LYS A 96 -0.36 2.53 11.03
N ILE A 97 -0.39 1.88 9.86
CA ILE A 97 0.37 2.36 8.69
C ILE A 97 -0.17 3.72 8.23
N ALA A 98 -1.49 3.87 8.12
CA ALA A 98 -2.12 5.11 7.70
C ALA A 98 -1.81 6.28 8.66
N ALA A 99 -1.83 6.04 9.98
CA ALA A 99 -1.45 7.05 10.97
C ALA A 99 0.00 7.50 10.79
N ALA A 100 0.93 6.56 10.61
CA ALA A 100 2.33 6.88 10.37
C ALA A 100 2.53 7.68 9.06
N MET A 101 1.78 7.34 7.99
CA MET A 101 1.89 8.00 6.69
C MET A 101 1.22 9.37 6.62
N LEU A 102 0.17 9.61 7.42
CA LEU A 102 -0.68 10.81 7.31
C LEU A 102 -0.52 11.80 8.48
N GLY A 103 0.20 11.44 9.54
CA GLY A 103 0.38 12.28 10.73
C GLY A 103 -0.97 12.72 11.33
N ASP A 104 -1.11 14.00 11.67
CA ASP A 104 -2.34 14.60 12.23
C ASP A 104 -3.60 14.38 11.36
N ALA A 105 -3.45 14.15 10.05
CA ALA A 105 -4.57 13.82 9.17
C ALA A 105 -5.00 12.35 9.30
N GLY A 106 -4.07 11.48 9.69
CA GLY A 106 -4.31 10.07 10.00
C GLY A 106 -5.19 9.90 11.22
N ASP A 107 -5.04 10.73 12.26
CA ASP A 107 -5.84 10.71 13.49
C ASP A 107 -7.35 10.82 13.24
N ARG A 108 -7.75 11.53 12.17
CA ARG A 108 -9.16 11.67 11.76
C ARG A 108 -9.72 10.45 11.02
N MET A 109 -8.86 9.56 10.54
CA MET A 109 -9.23 8.28 9.92
C MET A 109 -9.41 7.17 10.97
N VAL A 110 -8.77 7.32 12.13
CA VAL A 110 -8.79 6.35 13.23
C VAL A 110 -10.00 6.55 14.15
N MET A 111 -10.58 7.75 14.19
CA MET A 111 -11.86 8.09 14.87
C MET A 111 -13.08 7.63 14.05
#